data_AF-A0A948CU77-F1
#
_entry.id   AF-A0A948CU77-F1
#
_cell.length_a   1.000
_cell.length_b   1.000
_cell.length_c   1.000
_cell.angle_alpha   90.00
_cell.angle_beta   90.00
_cell.angle_gamma   90.00
#
_symmetry.space_group_name_H-M   'P 1'
#
loop_
_entity.id
_entity.type
_entity.pdbx_description
1 polymer ?
#
loop_
_entity_poly.entity_id
_entity_poly.type
_entity_poly.pdbx_seq_one_letter_code
_entity_poly.pdbx_strand_id
1 'polypeptide(L)' 'MKTTKIAIFKGKKVRKTIYKNEWWFSVVDIIEALTDSTQPSKYWTAMKA' A
#
# COMPACT_ATOMS: atom_id res chain seq x y z
N MET A 1 -13.00 -0.22 -20.94
CA MET A 1 -11.57 0.14 -20.94
C MET A 1 -11.10 0.27 -19.50
N LYS A 2 -10.09 -0.51 -19.06
CA LYS A 2 -9.57 -0.43 -17.69
C LYS A 2 -8.73 0.85 -17.56
N THR A 3 -9.28 1.88 -16.91
CA THR A 3 -8.51 3.04 -16.46
C THR A 3 -7.59 2.60 -15.32
N THR A 4 -6.32 2.35 -15.63
CA THR A 4 -5.29 2.16 -14.62
C THR A 4 -5.11 3.50 -13.90
N LYS A 5 -5.87 3.71 -12.82
CA LYS A 5 -5.72 4.89 -11.96
C LYS A 5 -4.34 4.77 -11.32
N ILE A 6 -3.41 5.61 -11.76
CA ILE A 6 -2.08 5.73 -11.14
C ILE A 6 -2.34 6.10 -9.67
N ALA A 7 -2.03 5.19 -8.75
CA ALA A 7 -2.19 5.42 -7.33
C ALA A 7 -1.11 6.41 -6.87
N ILE A 8 -1.47 7.70 -6.80
CA ILE A 8 -0.65 8.73 -6.18
C ILE A 8 -0.89 8.61 -4.68
N PHE A 9 0.11 8.15 -3.92
CA PHE A 9 0.03 7.93 -2.47
C PHE A 9 -0.01 9.24 -1.65
N LYS A 10 -0.68 10.30 -2.15
CA LYS A 10 -0.80 11.64 -1.52
C LYS A 10 0.52 12.21 -0.96
N GLY A 11 1.66 11.92 -1.59
CA GLY A 11 2.97 12.34 -1.10
C GLY A 11 3.50 11.56 0.12
N LYS A 12 2.79 10.53 0.59
CA LYS A 12 3.27 9.59 1.61
C LYS A 12 4.35 8.68 1.04
N LYS A 13 5.39 8.44 1.83
CA LYS A 13 6.49 7.54 1.48
C LYS A 13 6.03 6.10 1.64
N VAL A 14 5.89 5.37 0.53
CA VAL A 14 5.62 3.93 0.54
C VAL A 14 6.95 3.20 0.39
N ARG A 15 7.25 2.28 1.33
CA ARG A 15 8.44 1.43 1.23
C ARG A 15 8.29 0.49 0.05
N LYS A 16 9.33 0.47 -0.79
CA LYS A 16 9.44 -0.41 -1.95
C LYS A 16 10.82 -1.04 -2.01
N THR A 17 10.89 -2.28 -2.46
CA THR A 17 12.14 -2.99 -2.74
C THR A 17 12.03 -3.74 -4.06
N ILE A 18 13.15 -3.95 -4.74
CA ILE A 18 13.21 -4.82 -5.91
C ILE A 18 13.67 -6.18 -5.40
N TYR A 19 12.85 -7.20 -5.57
CA TYR A 19 13.16 -8.57 -5.20
C TYR A 19 12.82 -9.49 -6.36
N LYS A 20 13.78 -10.32 -6.78
CA LYS A 20 13.66 -11.22 -7.95
C LYS A 20 13.17 -10.51 -9.22
N ASN A 21 13.71 -9.32 -9.50
CA ASN A 21 13.32 -8.50 -10.65
C ASN A 21 11.87 -8.01 -10.63
N GLU A 22 11.19 -8.10 -9.48
CA GLU A 22 9.83 -7.61 -9.27
C GLU A 22 9.81 -6.49 -8.24
N TRP A 23 8.81 -5.61 -8.36
CA TRP A 23 8.57 -4.57 -7.38
C TRP A 23 7.74 -5.11 -6.21
N TRP A 24 8.32 -5.02 -5.02
CA TRP A 24 7.67 -5.36 -3.77
C TRP A 24 7.36 -4.08 -3.02
N PHE A 25 6.14 -3.96 -2.50
CA PHE A 25 5.67 -2.80 -1.75
C PHE A 25 5.19 -3.22 -0.37
N SER A 26 5.38 -2.35 0.61
CA SER A 26 4.77 -2.53 1.93
C SER A 26 3.26 -2.35 1.84
N VAL A 27 2.51 -3.43 2.08
CA VAL A 27 1.04 -3.39 2.11
C VAL A 27 0.53 -2.48 3.23
N VAL A 28 1.21 -2.44 4.37
CA VAL A 28 0.83 -1.58 5.51
C VAL A 28 0.92 -0.10 5.12
N ASP A 29 1.97 0.29 4.39
CA ASP A 29 2.17 1.68 3.97
C ASP A 29 1.14 2.08 2.90
N ILE A 30 0.74 1.14 2.04
CA ILE A 30 -0.34 1.35 1.07
C ILE A 30 -1.67 1.57 1.80
N ILE A 31 -1.99 0.73 2.79
CA ILE A 31 -3.19 0.88 3.61
C ILE A 31 -3.17 2.25 4.29
N GLU A 32 -2.06 2.64 4.92
CA GLU A 32 -1.92 3.93 5.58
C GLU A 32 -2.10 5.11 4.62
N ALA A 33 -1.51 5.04 3.42
CA ALA A 33 -1.59 6.09 2.42
C ALA A 33 -3.00 6.24 1.82
N LEU A 34 -3.76 5.15 1.75
CA LEU A 34 -5.12 5.15 1.20
C LEU A 34 -6.18 5.50 2.23
N THR A 35 -6.00 5.05 3.47
CA THR A 35 -7.01 5.20 4.53
C THR A 35 -6.75 6.38 5.45
N ASP A 36 -5.55 6.99 5.39
CA ASP A 36 -5.07 7.97 6.37
C ASP A 36 -5.26 7.48 7.83
N SER A 37 -5.33 6.16 8.02
CA SER A 37 -5.62 5.52 9.30
C SER A 37 -4.41 5.57 10.21
N THR A 38 -4.66 5.82 11.49
CA THR A 38 -3.64 5.78 12.55
C THR A 38 -3.20 4.35 12.90
N GLN A 39 -3.95 3.32 12.47
CA GLN A 39 -3.67 1.90 12.77
C GLN A 39 -3.82 1.00 11.52
N PRO A 40 -2.98 1.19 10.48
CA PRO A 40 -3.06 0.43 9.23
C PRO A 40 -2.80 -1.08 9.41
N SER A 41 -2.04 -1.47 10.43
CA SER A 41 -1.76 -2.89 10.75
C SER A 41 -3.01 -3.66 11.19
N LYS A 42 -3.97 -3.00 11.86
CA LYS A 42 -5.24 -3.62 12.25
C LYS A 42 -6.10 -3.96 11.03
N TYR A 43 -6.10 -3.10 10.03
CA TYR A 43 -6.77 -3.36 8.75
C TYR A 43 -6.21 -4.60 8.07
N TRP A 44 -4.87 -4.73 8.03
CA TRP A 44 -4.23 -5.92 7.47
C TRP A 44 -4.58 -7.20 8.23
N THR A 45 -4.64 -7.16 9.56
CA THR A 45 -5.06 -8.31 10.37
C THR A 45 -6.53 -8.67 10.14
N ALA A 46 -7.42 -7.69 10.03
CA ALA A 46 -8.83 -7.91 9.73
C ALA A 46 -9.05 -8.47 8.31
N MET A 47 -8.22 -8.08 7.35
CA MET A 47 -8.30 -8.56 5.96
C MET A 47 -7.72 -9.97 5.77
N LYS A 48 -6.90 -10.46 6.72
CA LYS A 48 -6.35 -11.82 6.72
C LYS A 48 -7.25 -12.85 7.40
N ALA A 49 -8.19 -12.41 8.24
CA ALA A 49 -9.14 -13.27 8.95
C ALA A 49 -10.30 -13.65 8.04
#